data_AF-A0A428RE14-F1
#
_entry.id   AF-A0A428RE14-F1
#
_cell.length_a   1.000
_cell.length_b   1.000
_cell.length_c   1.000
_cell.angle_alpha   90.00
_cell.angle_beta   90.00
_cell.angle_gamma   90.00
#
_symmetry.space_group_name_H-M   'P 1'
#
loop_
_entity.id
_entity.type
_entity.pdbx_description
1 polymer ?
#
loop_
_entity_poly.entity_id
_entity_poly.type
_entity_poly.pdbx_seq_one_letter_code
_entity_poly.pdbx_strand_id
1 'polypeptide(L)'
;MHELPEKVVTCDVLIVGGGAAGLTGAAAAGGLKTILVERQKALGGKTALANGMIWMPGNRTVKSRPILRPHQPTGYMLQARAYVENAVAMSDENGNGALSTAATKRIDTFLTKGPGMIDFLRGRGFRWMKARSGFPDHQTELDGALSAGGHTLDPAIFDMESLGSLGDYLSHEGEVPLVFRFEDFRILTRPFASLQDFLKVSRMRLRSWLCSLYFKRPTSMGRSLVGQLLSICRDNGSIDIYTETELVGLWHKDGAVVGVSLKKGKETFKVRALRGVLLATGDLD
;
A
#
# COMPACT_ATOMS: atom_id res chain seq x y z
N MET A 1 23.78 -15.08 -40.60
CA MET A 1 23.71 -14.36 -39.32
C MET A 1 23.30 -15.37 -38.26
N HIS A 2 24.20 -15.72 -37.34
CA HIS A 2 23.79 -16.47 -36.15
C HIS A 2 23.15 -15.47 -35.19
N GLU A 3 21.83 -15.51 -35.03
CA GLU A 3 21.15 -14.81 -33.94
C GLU A 3 21.70 -15.40 -32.62
N LEU A 4 22.34 -14.56 -31.82
CA LEU A 4 22.72 -14.92 -30.46
C LEU A 4 21.45 -15.30 -29.69
N PRO A 5 21.46 -16.37 -28.89
CA PRO A 5 20.28 -16.82 -28.17
C PRO A 5 19.73 -15.68 -27.30
N GLU A 6 18.44 -15.40 -27.46
CA GLU A 6 17.73 -14.39 -26.68
C GLU A 6 17.93 -14.68 -25.18
N LYS A 7 18.41 -13.70 -24.40
CA LYS A 7 18.66 -13.88 -22.97
C LYS A 7 17.32 -14.04 -22.25
N VAL A 8 16.98 -15.27 -21.87
CA VAL A 8 15.77 -15.60 -21.11
C VAL A 8 16.14 -15.87 -19.65
N VAL A 9 15.66 -15.02 -18.76
CA VAL A 9 15.74 -15.23 -17.30
C VAL A 9 14.47 -15.96 -16.84
N THR A 10 14.55 -16.83 -15.84
CA THR A 10 13.38 -17.57 -15.31
C THR A 10 13.19 -17.31 -13.82
N CYS A 11 11.92 -17.13 -13.42
CA CYS A 11 11.44 -16.98 -12.05
C CYS A 11 10.14 -17.75 -11.83
N ASP A 12 9.75 -17.96 -10.58
CA ASP A 12 8.45 -18.54 -10.25
C ASP A 12 7.33 -17.54 -10.47
N VAL A 13 7.49 -16.34 -9.91
CA VAL A 13 6.50 -15.26 -9.98
C VAL A 13 7.20 -14.00 -10.45
N LEU A 14 6.60 -13.36 -11.46
CA LEU A 14 7.04 -12.06 -11.94
C LEU A 14 6.05 -10.98 -11.52
N ILE A 15 6.55 -9.90 -10.95
CA ILE A 15 5.75 -8.77 -10.49
C ILE A 15 6.24 -7.53 -11.22
N VAL A 16 5.33 -6.80 -11.86
CA VAL A 16 5.63 -5.55 -12.56
C VAL A 16 4.97 -4.39 -11.82
N GLY A 17 5.78 -3.50 -11.27
CA GLY A 17 5.37 -2.37 -10.44
C GLY A 17 5.82 -2.54 -8.98
N GLY A 18 6.60 -1.58 -8.48
CA GLY A 18 7.18 -1.57 -7.15
C GLY A 18 6.37 -0.80 -6.10
N GLY A 19 5.08 -0.53 -6.34
CA GLY A 19 4.17 0.12 -5.39
C GLY A 19 3.62 -0.83 -4.32
N ALA A 20 2.68 -0.36 -3.49
CA ALA A 20 2.08 -1.18 -2.42
C ALA A 20 1.50 -2.52 -2.93
N ALA A 21 0.81 -2.52 -4.07
CA ALA A 21 0.20 -3.72 -4.62
C ALA A 21 1.25 -4.77 -5.02
N GLY A 22 2.29 -4.36 -5.76
CA GLY A 22 3.37 -5.24 -6.19
C GLY A 22 4.19 -5.76 -5.03
N LEU A 23 4.57 -4.90 -4.08
CA LEU A 23 5.31 -5.31 -2.88
C LEU A 23 4.48 -6.22 -1.96
N THR A 24 3.16 -6.02 -1.86
CA THR A 24 2.28 -6.95 -1.14
C THR A 24 2.20 -8.31 -1.85
N GLY A 25 2.13 -8.33 -3.18
CA GLY A 25 2.22 -9.55 -3.98
C GLY A 25 3.55 -10.28 -3.77
N ALA A 26 4.66 -9.54 -3.72
CA ALA A 26 5.99 -10.09 -3.50
C ALA A 26 6.12 -10.67 -2.08
N ALA A 27 5.59 -9.97 -1.07
CA ALA A 27 5.51 -10.48 0.29
C ALA A 27 4.69 -11.78 0.38
N ALA A 28 3.59 -11.87 -0.37
CA ALA A 28 2.74 -13.05 -0.43
C ALA A 28 3.36 -14.23 -1.20
N ALA A 29 4.24 -13.97 -2.18
CA ALA A 29 4.92 -15.00 -2.95
C ALA A 29 5.87 -15.87 -2.10
N GLY A 30 6.32 -15.37 -0.94
CA GLY A 30 6.97 -16.11 0.16
C GLY A 30 7.73 -17.39 -0.20
N GLY A 31 9.06 -17.29 -0.38
CA GLY A 31 9.94 -18.42 -0.66
C GLY A 31 9.97 -18.87 -2.12
N LEU A 32 9.08 -18.34 -2.97
CA LEU A 32 9.18 -18.47 -4.42
C LEU A 32 10.30 -17.56 -4.96
N LYS A 33 10.95 -17.96 -6.04
CA LYS A 33 11.90 -17.09 -6.75
C LYS A 33 11.11 -15.97 -7.44
N THR A 34 11.11 -14.78 -6.86
CA THR A 34 10.35 -13.64 -7.35
C THR A 34 11.27 -12.63 -8.03
N ILE A 35 10.89 -12.20 -9.24
CA ILE A 35 11.47 -11.01 -9.86
C ILE A 35 10.45 -9.88 -9.74
N LEU A 36 10.85 -8.75 -9.16
CA LEU A 36 10.09 -7.51 -9.12
C LEU A 36 10.72 -6.50 -10.08
N VAL A 37 9.92 -5.98 -10.99
CA VAL A 37 10.33 -5.01 -12.01
C VAL A 37 9.73 -3.66 -11.67
N GLU A 38 10.55 -2.62 -11.68
CA GLU A 38 10.14 -1.22 -11.50
C GLU A 38 10.75 -0.36 -12.60
N ARG A 39 9.92 0.49 -13.20
CA ARG A 39 10.32 1.40 -14.28
C ARG A 39 11.23 2.50 -13.74
N GLN A 40 10.97 2.99 -12.54
CA GLN A 40 11.76 4.03 -11.91
C GLN A 40 13.02 3.47 -11.22
N LYS A 41 13.93 4.36 -10.83
CA LYS A 41 15.09 4.00 -10.00
C LYS A 41 14.68 3.60 -8.57
N ALA A 42 13.59 4.19 -8.07
CA ALA A 42 13.08 3.94 -6.73
C ALA A 42 11.74 3.20 -6.77
N LEU A 43 11.52 2.35 -5.77
CA LEU A 43 10.28 1.68 -5.47
C LEU A 43 9.29 2.61 -4.76
N GLY A 44 8.03 2.16 -4.73
CA GLY A 44 6.95 2.80 -4.02
C GLY A 44 6.04 3.65 -4.90
N GLY A 45 6.54 4.27 -5.97
CA GLY A 45 5.74 5.10 -6.88
C GLY A 45 4.84 6.10 -6.16
N LYS A 46 3.59 6.27 -6.63
CA LYS A 46 2.57 7.12 -5.97
C LYS A 46 2.29 6.67 -4.52
N THR A 47 2.47 5.38 -4.17
CA THR A 47 2.30 4.91 -2.78
C THR A 47 3.29 5.59 -1.83
N ALA A 48 4.57 5.72 -2.21
CA ALA A 48 5.58 6.34 -1.35
C ALA A 48 5.29 7.83 -1.10
N LEU A 49 4.60 8.50 -2.01
CA LEU A 49 4.22 9.91 -1.88
C LEU A 49 2.89 10.11 -1.13
N ALA A 50 2.09 9.05 -0.99
CA ALA A 50 0.80 9.09 -0.34
C ALA A 50 0.90 9.05 1.20
N ASN A 51 -0.24 9.24 1.85
CA ASN A 51 -0.37 9.19 3.31
C ASN A 51 -0.14 7.77 3.89
N GLY A 52 -0.04 6.74 3.04
CA GLY A 52 0.14 5.35 3.43
C GLY A 52 -1.07 4.71 4.12
N MET A 53 -2.18 5.43 4.19
CA MET A 53 -3.42 5.00 4.83
C MET A 53 -4.07 3.88 4.02
N ILE A 54 -4.55 2.85 4.72
CA ILE A 54 -5.28 1.74 4.10
C ILE A 54 -6.68 1.67 4.68
N TRP A 55 -7.68 1.77 3.81
CA TRP A 55 -9.07 1.50 4.18
C TRP A 55 -9.25 -0.02 4.30
N MET A 56 -9.35 -0.52 5.53
CA MET A 56 -9.55 -1.94 5.78
C MET A 56 -10.36 -2.19 7.04
N PRO A 57 -11.69 -2.34 6.95
CA PRO A 57 -12.54 -2.78 8.05
C PRO A 57 -12.17 -4.19 8.52
N GLY A 58 -12.61 -4.60 9.71
CA GLY A 58 -12.38 -5.94 10.26
C GLY A 58 -10.97 -6.12 10.82
N ASN A 59 -10.16 -5.06 10.84
CA ASN A 59 -8.82 -5.11 11.40
C ASN A 59 -8.85 -5.16 12.95
N ARG A 60 -7.91 -5.90 13.54
CA ARG A 60 -7.82 -6.15 15.00
C ARG A 60 -7.52 -4.90 15.84
N THR A 61 -7.15 -3.79 15.20
CA THR A 61 -6.86 -2.50 15.84
C THR A 61 -8.13 -1.77 16.29
N VAL A 62 -9.30 -2.19 15.79
CA VAL A 62 -10.61 -1.65 16.22
C VAL A 62 -11.28 -2.63 17.19
N LYS A 63 -11.16 -2.35 18.50
CA LYS A 63 -11.97 -3.00 19.55
C LYS A 63 -13.19 -2.15 19.97
N SER A 64 -13.33 -0.93 19.45
CA SER A 64 -14.40 -0.02 19.87
C SER A 64 -15.64 -0.15 19.00
N ARG A 65 -16.80 -0.21 19.68
CA ARG A 65 -18.14 -0.14 19.10
C ARG A 65 -18.20 1.05 18.13
N PRO A 66 -18.67 0.88 16.89
CA PRO A 66 -18.87 2.02 16.00
C PRO A 66 -19.80 3.04 16.66
N ILE A 67 -19.54 4.33 16.45
CA ILE A 67 -20.45 5.39 16.86
C ILE A 67 -21.61 5.33 15.85
N LEU A 68 -22.68 4.66 16.24
CA LEU A 68 -23.84 4.45 15.37
C LEU A 68 -24.62 5.75 15.20
N ARG A 69 -24.93 6.12 13.96
CA ARG A 69 -26.04 7.04 13.67
C ARG A 69 -27.37 6.26 13.77
N PRO A 70 -28.50 6.93 14.06
CA PRO A 70 -29.82 6.31 13.98
C PRO A 70 -30.04 5.65 12.61
N HIS A 71 -30.73 4.50 12.57
CA HIS A 71 -31.07 3.74 11.35
C HIS A 71 -29.91 3.08 10.57
N GLN A 72 -28.69 3.02 11.14
CA GLN A 72 -27.55 2.34 10.52
C GLN A 72 -27.59 0.80 10.71
N PRO A 73 -27.04 0.01 9.76
CA PRO A 73 -26.85 -1.43 9.94
C PRO A 73 -26.11 -1.75 11.24
N THR A 74 -26.64 -2.68 12.04
CA THR A 74 -26.03 -3.03 13.33
C THR A 74 -24.94 -4.07 13.12
N GLY A 75 -23.68 -3.67 13.32
CA GLY A 75 -22.51 -4.54 13.17
C GLY A 75 -21.44 -3.88 12.31
N TYR A 76 -20.20 -3.90 12.80
CA TYR A 76 -19.09 -3.17 12.19
C TYR A 76 -18.86 -3.55 10.71
N MET A 77 -18.88 -4.84 10.39
CA MET A 77 -18.70 -5.30 9.00
C MET A 77 -19.91 -5.02 8.11
N LEU A 78 -21.12 -4.97 8.67
CA LEU A 78 -22.32 -4.60 7.91
C LEU A 78 -22.32 -3.11 7.57
N GLN A 79 -21.86 -2.25 8.49
CA GLN A 79 -21.64 -0.83 8.21
C GLN A 79 -20.57 -0.62 7.14
N ALA A 80 -19.42 -1.27 7.28
CA ALA A 80 -18.36 -1.17 6.29
C ALA A 80 -18.82 -1.62 4.90
N ARG A 81 -19.63 -2.69 4.83
CA ARG A 81 -20.27 -3.14 3.60
C ARG A 81 -21.20 -2.08 3.03
N ALA A 82 -22.16 -1.59 3.82
CA ALA A 82 -23.11 -0.58 3.37
C ALA A 82 -22.38 0.65 2.82
N TYR A 83 -21.32 1.10 3.49
CA TYR A 83 -20.53 2.23 3.02
C TYR A 83 -19.91 1.98 1.64
N VAL A 84 -19.24 0.84 1.45
CA VAL A 84 -18.60 0.53 0.16
C VAL A 84 -19.64 0.33 -0.93
N GLU A 85 -20.75 -0.33 -0.65
CA GLU A 85 -21.83 -0.54 -1.60
C GLU A 85 -22.44 0.80 -2.04
N ASN A 86 -22.72 1.71 -1.11
CA ASN A 86 -23.24 3.05 -1.40
C ASN A 86 -22.22 3.93 -2.12
N ALA A 87 -20.95 3.89 -1.72
CA ALA A 87 -19.89 4.67 -2.35
C ALA A 87 -19.66 4.23 -3.81
N VAL A 88 -19.72 2.93 -4.09
CA VAL A 88 -19.60 2.39 -5.45
C VAL A 88 -20.84 2.74 -6.27
N ALA A 89 -22.05 2.60 -5.70
CA ALA A 89 -23.29 2.97 -6.38
C ALA A 89 -23.34 4.47 -6.73
N MET A 90 -22.86 5.34 -5.85
CA MET A 90 -22.74 6.78 -6.10
C MET A 90 -21.76 7.11 -7.24
N SER A 91 -20.70 6.30 -7.41
CA SER A 91 -19.70 6.50 -8.47
C SER A 91 -20.11 5.97 -9.85
N ASP A 92 -21.25 5.26 -9.95
CA ASP A 92 -21.72 4.73 -11.21
C ASP A 92 -22.41 5.82 -12.05
N GLU A 93 -21.63 6.41 -12.97
CA GLU A 93 -22.09 7.44 -13.92
C GLU A 93 -23.22 6.94 -14.84
N ASN A 94 -23.43 5.63 -14.97
CA ASN A 94 -24.45 5.03 -15.83
C ASN A 94 -25.83 4.83 -15.15
N GLY A 95 -25.98 5.27 -13.89
CA GLY A 95 -27.24 5.84 -13.41
C GLY A 95 -28.40 4.90 -13.02
N ASN A 96 -28.18 3.61 -12.73
CA ASN A 96 -29.25 2.77 -12.18
C ASN A 96 -29.14 2.52 -10.66
N GLY A 97 -28.06 2.97 -10.02
CA GLY A 97 -27.79 2.79 -8.59
C GLY A 97 -27.63 1.34 -8.15
N ALA A 98 -27.60 0.38 -9.09
CA ALA A 98 -27.53 -1.04 -8.82
C ALA A 98 -26.12 -1.58 -9.08
N LEU A 99 -25.52 -2.20 -8.06
CA LEU A 99 -24.21 -2.80 -8.19
C LEU A 99 -24.23 -3.96 -9.19
N SER A 100 -23.33 -3.93 -10.17
CA SER A 100 -23.11 -5.09 -11.04
C SER A 100 -22.67 -6.32 -10.23
N THR A 101 -22.99 -7.52 -10.71
CA THR A 101 -22.53 -8.79 -10.10
C THR A 101 -21.01 -8.84 -9.92
N ALA A 102 -20.25 -8.23 -10.85
CA ALA A 102 -18.80 -8.14 -10.75
C ALA A 102 -18.35 -7.18 -9.63
N ALA A 103 -19.03 -6.04 -9.44
CA ALA A 103 -18.78 -5.13 -8.32
C ALA A 103 -19.05 -5.82 -6.98
N THR A 104 -20.22 -6.47 -6.83
CA THR A 104 -20.57 -7.19 -5.60
C THR A 104 -19.54 -8.26 -5.23
N LYS A 105 -19.12 -9.10 -6.20
CA LYS A 105 -18.07 -10.12 -5.95
C LYS A 105 -16.74 -9.52 -5.51
N ARG A 106 -16.35 -8.36 -6.05
CA ARG A 106 -15.12 -7.67 -5.64
C ARG A 106 -15.24 -7.08 -4.24
N ILE A 107 -16.38 -6.47 -3.91
CA ILE A 107 -16.68 -5.95 -2.56
C ILE A 107 -16.65 -7.10 -1.55
N ASP A 108 -17.31 -8.23 -1.85
CA ASP A 108 -17.30 -9.43 -1.01
C ASP A 108 -15.88 -9.93 -0.76
N THR A 109 -15.09 -10.06 -1.83
CA THR A 109 -13.70 -10.53 -1.72
C THR A 109 -12.87 -9.57 -0.90
N PHE A 110 -12.99 -8.26 -1.14
CA PHE A 110 -12.25 -7.23 -0.43
C PHE A 110 -12.55 -7.24 1.08
N LEU A 111 -13.83 -7.27 1.45
CA LEU A 111 -14.25 -7.25 2.86
C LEU A 111 -13.95 -8.56 3.60
N THR A 112 -13.92 -9.69 2.90
CA THR A 112 -13.65 -11.01 3.51
C THR A 112 -12.17 -11.35 3.56
N LYS A 113 -11.39 -11.03 2.51
CA LYS A 113 -9.96 -11.37 2.42
C LYS A 113 -9.06 -10.26 2.95
N GLY A 114 -9.49 -9.00 2.86
CA GLY A 114 -8.73 -7.85 3.30
C GLY A 114 -8.26 -7.89 4.76
N PRO A 115 -9.12 -8.23 5.74
CA PRO A 115 -8.68 -8.41 7.13
C PRO A 115 -7.60 -9.49 7.27
N GLY A 116 -7.73 -10.59 6.52
CA GLY A 116 -6.75 -11.67 6.48
C GLY A 116 -5.40 -11.23 5.89
N MET A 117 -5.40 -10.34 4.90
CA MET A 117 -4.18 -9.73 4.36
C MET A 117 -3.48 -8.85 5.42
N ILE A 118 -4.23 -8.04 6.18
CA ILE A 118 -3.67 -7.23 7.27
C ILE A 118 -3.04 -8.12 8.35
N ASP A 119 -3.71 -9.21 8.71
CA ASP A 119 -3.21 -10.17 9.69
C ASP A 119 -1.97 -10.92 9.18
N PHE A 120 -1.95 -11.30 7.90
CA PHE A 120 -0.78 -11.87 7.24
C PHE A 120 0.43 -10.93 7.32
N LEU A 121 0.27 -9.67 6.92
CA LEU A 121 1.36 -8.68 6.97
C LEU A 121 1.84 -8.47 8.42
N ARG A 122 0.92 -8.38 9.38
CA ARG A 122 1.28 -8.27 10.81
C ARG A 122 2.08 -9.49 11.29
N GLY A 123 1.69 -10.69 10.87
CA GLY A 123 2.41 -11.94 11.16
C GLY A 123 3.82 -12.00 10.58
N ARG A 124 4.12 -11.16 9.58
CA ARG A 124 5.46 -10.98 9.00
C ARG A 124 6.22 -9.78 9.57
N GLY A 125 5.72 -9.17 10.64
CA GLY A 125 6.38 -8.05 11.30
C GLY A 125 5.95 -6.66 10.83
N PHE A 126 4.96 -6.54 9.93
CA PHE A 126 4.39 -5.25 9.59
C PHE A 126 3.73 -4.62 10.83
N ARG A 127 4.08 -3.36 11.12
CA ARG A 127 3.55 -2.62 12.26
C ARG A 127 2.58 -1.54 11.80
N TRP A 128 1.38 -1.61 12.35
CA TRP A 128 0.35 -0.57 12.25
C TRP A 128 0.40 0.33 13.50
N MET A 129 -0.02 1.58 13.36
CA MET A 129 -0.23 2.45 14.51
C MET A 129 -1.23 1.82 15.48
N LYS A 130 -0.91 1.81 16.79
CA LYS A 130 -1.78 1.21 17.82
C LYS A 130 -3.06 2.01 18.06
N ALA A 131 -2.96 3.34 17.99
CA ALA A 131 -4.12 4.21 18.14
C ALA A 131 -5.01 4.09 16.89
N ARG A 132 -6.33 4.12 17.08
CA ARG A 132 -7.30 4.17 15.96
C ARG A 132 -7.05 5.42 15.11
N SER A 133 -7.20 5.31 13.79
CA SER A 133 -7.21 6.46 12.89
C SER A 133 -8.48 7.28 13.11
N GLY A 134 -8.34 8.58 13.32
CA GLY A 134 -9.49 9.49 13.42
C GLY A 134 -10.01 9.94 12.07
N PHE A 135 -9.35 9.51 10.98
CA PHE A 135 -9.62 9.96 9.63
C PHE A 135 -11.00 9.50 9.17
N PRO A 136 -11.92 10.44 8.85
CA PRO A 136 -13.27 10.10 8.46
C PRO A 136 -13.30 9.37 7.11
N ASP A 137 -14.34 8.56 6.91
CA ASP A 137 -14.74 8.16 5.57
C ASP A 137 -15.03 9.41 4.72
N HIS A 138 -14.61 9.42 3.45
CA HIS A 138 -14.69 10.62 2.60
C HIS A 138 -16.12 11.12 2.39
N GLN A 139 -17.05 10.19 2.09
CA GLN A 139 -18.46 10.51 1.90
C GLN A 139 -19.21 10.29 3.22
N THR A 140 -19.05 11.25 4.13
CA THR A 140 -19.55 11.13 5.50
C THR A 140 -21.07 11.06 5.62
N GLU A 141 -21.80 11.37 4.58
CA GLU A 141 -23.27 11.34 4.48
C GLU A 141 -23.82 9.96 4.13
N LEU A 142 -23.00 9.07 3.57
CA LEU A 142 -23.46 7.74 3.15
C LEU A 142 -23.75 6.84 4.34
N ASP A 143 -24.73 5.94 4.18
CA ASP A 143 -24.97 4.87 5.12
C ASP A 143 -23.75 3.95 5.20
N GLY A 144 -23.36 3.63 6.43
CA GLY A 144 -22.17 2.88 6.78
C GLY A 144 -20.95 3.75 7.09
N ALA A 145 -20.96 5.04 6.75
CA ALA A 145 -19.80 5.91 6.94
C ALA A 145 -19.50 6.18 8.43
N LEU A 146 -18.21 6.24 8.76
CA LEU A 146 -17.71 6.57 10.10
C LEU A 146 -17.02 7.95 10.09
N SER A 147 -17.75 8.99 10.49
CA SER A 147 -17.24 10.39 10.55
C SER A 147 -16.15 10.65 11.60
N ALA A 148 -15.92 9.70 12.52
CA ALA A 148 -14.84 9.75 13.51
C ALA A 148 -13.73 8.72 13.21
N GLY A 149 -13.66 8.27 11.95
CA GLY A 149 -12.75 7.23 11.47
C GLY A 149 -13.09 5.84 11.99
N GLY A 150 -12.21 4.87 11.76
CA GLY A 150 -12.41 3.47 12.19
C GLY A 150 -12.09 2.45 11.11
N HIS A 151 -12.43 2.73 9.86
CA HIS A 151 -12.07 1.84 8.75
C HIS A 151 -10.59 1.94 8.34
N THR A 152 -9.93 3.05 8.67
CA THR A 152 -8.58 3.34 8.21
C THR A 152 -7.49 2.87 9.16
N LEU A 153 -6.43 2.32 8.57
CA LEU A 153 -5.18 1.94 9.20
C LEU A 153 -4.05 2.86 8.76
N ASP A 154 -3.22 3.26 9.71
CA ASP A 154 -1.99 4.02 9.47
C ASP A 154 -0.77 3.13 9.71
N PRO A 155 0.22 3.09 8.80
CA PRO A 155 1.48 2.39 9.03
C PRO A 155 2.20 3.06 10.22
N ALA A 156 2.82 2.25 11.09
CA ALA A 156 3.64 2.77 12.16
C ALA A 156 4.89 3.47 11.61
N ILE A 157 5.61 4.24 12.43
CA ILE A 157 6.95 4.71 12.04
C ILE A 157 7.87 3.51 11.82
N PHE A 158 8.69 3.61 10.79
CA PHE A 158 9.66 2.60 10.41
C PHE A 158 11.07 3.20 10.36
N ASP A 159 12.09 2.40 10.71
CA ASP A 159 13.48 2.81 10.59
C ASP A 159 14.03 2.33 9.25
N MET A 160 14.21 3.26 8.31
CA MET A 160 14.72 2.93 6.98
C MET A 160 16.14 2.41 7.01
N GLU A 161 16.91 2.76 8.04
CA GLU A 161 18.26 2.24 8.22
C GLU A 161 18.26 0.71 8.34
N SER A 162 17.17 0.14 8.88
CA SER A 162 17.03 -1.32 9.03
C SER A 162 16.97 -2.07 7.69
N LEU A 163 16.79 -1.37 6.56
CA LEU A 163 16.78 -1.97 5.22
C LEU A 163 18.19 -2.19 4.65
N GLY A 164 19.23 -1.56 5.23
CA GLY A 164 20.58 -1.63 4.67
C GLY A 164 20.62 -1.16 3.22
N SER A 165 21.25 -1.95 2.34
CA SER A 165 21.36 -1.64 0.90
C SER A 165 20.00 -1.55 0.18
N LEU A 166 18.96 -2.19 0.69
CA LEU A 166 17.61 -2.04 0.10
C LEU A 166 17.03 -0.63 0.28
N GLY A 167 17.57 0.15 1.23
CA GLY A 167 17.24 1.56 1.38
C GLY A 167 17.55 2.39 0.12
N ASP A 168 18.50 1.96 -0.71
CA ASP A 168 18.88 2.65 -1.96
C ASP A 168 17.77 2.61 -3.02
N TYR A 169 16.86 1.64 -2.92
CA TYR A 169 15.67 1.55 -3.75
C TYR A 169 14.54 2.47 -3.28
N LEU A 170 14.72 3.24 -2.21
CA LEU A 170 13.70 4.13 -1.70
C LEU A 170 14.16 5.57 -1.89
N SER A 171 13.29 6.42 -2.43
CA SER A 171 13.62 7.82 -2.67
C SER A 171 14.11 8.48 -1.37
N HIS A 172 15.17 9.30 -1.42
CA HIS A 172 15.58 10.06 -0.24
C HIS A 172 14.51 11.10 0.14
N GLU A 173 14.34 11.30 1.44
CA GLU A 173 13.59 12.46 1.95
C GLU A 173 14.52 13.68 1.88
N GLY A 174 13.98 14.82 1.43
CA GLY A 174 14.58 16.12 1.76
C GLY A 174 14.38 16.42 3.26
N GLU A 175 14.77 17.61 3.71
CA GLU A 175 14.64 18.04 5.12
C GLU A 175 13.19 18.40 5.50
N VAL A 176 12.26 17.46 5.38
CA VAL A 176 10.86 17.66 5.80
C VAL A 176 10.67 17.11 7.21
N PRO A 177 10.00 17.85 8.12
CA PRO A 177 9.70 17.33 9.45
C PRO A 177 8.88 16.04 9.41
N LEU A 178 9.23 15.07 10.27
CA LEU A 178 8.52 13.81 10.38
C LEU A 178 7.05 14.03 10.80
N VAL A 179 6.12 13.77 9.87
CA VAL A 179 4.67 13.81 10.10
C VAL A 179 4.19 12.40 10.44
N PHE A 180 3.60 12.19 11.61
CA PHE A 180 3.21 10.85 12.08
C PHE A 180 1.96 10.32 11.38
N ARG A 181 0.98 11.21 11.18
CA ARG A 181 -0.26 10.94 10.44
C ARG A 181 -0.62 12.14 9.58
N PHE A 182 -1.33 11.87 8.49
CA PHE A 182 -1.87 12.94 7.65
C PHE A 182 -2.79 13.91 8.43
N GLU A 183 -3.54 13.41 9.41
CA GLU A 183 -4.40 14.22 10.29
C GLU A 183 -3.64 15.34 11.00
N ASP A 184 -2.35 15.13 11.28
CA ASP A 184 -1.52 16.09 11.99
C ASP A 184 -1.09 17.27 11.10
N PHE A 185 -1.13 17.10 9.77
CA PHE A 185 -0.69 18.11 8.81
C PHE A 185 -1.47 19.42 8.95
N ARG A 186 -2.78 19.33 9.20
CA ARG A 186 -3.66 20.51 9.39
C ARG A 186 -3.21 21.38 10.56
N ILE A 187 -2.66 20.79 11.61
CA ILE A 187 -2.24 21.51 12.81
C ILE A 187 -0.85 22.11 12.59
N LEU A 188 0.02 21.40 11.87
CA LEU A 188 1.37 21.87 11.53
C LEU A 188 1.40 23.13 10.67
N THR A 189 0.37 23.37 9.84
CA THR A 189 0.27 24.60 9.02
C THR A 189 -0.24 25.81 9.79
N ARG A 190 -0.73 25.65 11.03
CA ARG A 190 -1.29 26.73 11.85
C ARG A 190 -0.87 26.65 13.33
N PRO A 191 0.42 26.49 13.65
CA PRO A 191 0.90 26.16 14.99
C PRO A 191 0.54 27.19 16.07
N PHE A 192 0.24 28.44 15.69
CA PHE A 192 -0.08 29.53 16.60
C PHE A 192 -1.56 29.96 16.57
N ALA A 193 -2.43 29.21 15.89
CA ALA A 193 -3.84 29.55 15.79
C ALA A 193 -4.60 29.43 17.14
N SER A 194 -4.10 28.60 18.07
CA SER A 194 -4.64 28.50 19.44
C SER A 194 -3.60 27.88 20.37
N LEU A 195 -3.80 28.03 21.69
CA LEU A 195 -2.98 27.35 22.70
C LEU A 195 -3.03 25.82 22.54
N GLN A 196 -4.18 25.26 22.15
CA GLN A 196 -4.31 23.83 21.90
C GLN A 196 -3.48 23.38 20.70
N ASP A 197 -3.49 24.13 19.60
CA ASP A 197 -2.69 23.81 18.41
C ASP A 197 -1.19 23.97 18.71
N PHE A 198 -0.79 25.00 19.46
CA PHE A 198 0.59 25.19 19.92
C PHE A 198 1.09 24.03 20.80
N LEU A 199 0.28 23.59 21.76
CA LEU A 199 0.61 22.45 22.63
C LEU A 199 0.70 21.14 21.84
N LYS A 200 -0.19 20.92 20.85
CA LYS A 200 -0.14 19.74 19.97
C LYS A 200 1.13 19.72 19.12
N VAL A 201 1.48 20.83 18.46
CA VAL A 201 2.70 20.93 17.65
C VAL A 201 3.95 20.76 18.52
N SER A 202 3.97 21.38 19.70
CA SER A 202 5.06 21.21 20.68
C SER A 202 5.22 19.74 21.08
N ARG A 203 4.12 19.05 21.37
CA ARG A 203 4.13 17.60 21.67
C ARG A 203 4.60 16.76 20.48
N MET A 204 4.20 17.12 19.25
CA MET A 204 4.65 16.43 18.04
C MET A 204 6.15 16.59 17.84
N ARG A 205 6.69 17.81 17.97
CA ARG A 205 8.13 18.08 17.88
C ARG A 205 8.92 17.30 18.92
N LEU A 206 8.45 17.29 20.17
CA LEU A 206 9.05 16.47 21.23
C LEU A 206 9.02 14.98 20.86
N ARG A 207 7.92 14.49 20.30
CA ARG A 207 7.82 13.10 19.84
C ARG A 207 8.75 12.80 18.66
N SER A 208 8.88 13.70 17.69
CA SER A 208 9.85 13.56 16.59
C SER A 208 11.28 13.50 17.12
N TRP A 209 11.62 14.38 18.07
CA TRP A 209 12.92 14.38 18.74
C TRP A 209 13.15 13.07 19.50
N LEU A 210 12.18 12.59 20.28
CA LEU A 210 12.27 11.28 20.94
C LEU A 210 12.43 10.15 19.91
N CYS A 211 11.72 10.19 18.78
CA CYS A 211 11.87 9.22 17.71
C CYS A 211 13.29 9.23 17.12
N SER A 212 13.93 10.39 16.93
CA SER A 212 15.32 10.46 16.48
C SER A 212 16.33 9.87 17.47
N LEU A 213 15.96 9.68 18.75
CA LEU A 213 16.82 8.97 19.71
C LEU A 213 16.76 7.44 19.53
N TYR A 214 15.65 6.91 19.01
CA TYR A 214 15.42 5.46 18.85
C TYR A 214 15.60 4.97 17.41
N PHE A 215 15.41 5.85 16.42
CA PHE A 215 15.45 5.54 15.00
C PHE A 215 16.55 6.34 14.31
N LYS A 216 17.35 5.67 13.49
CA LYS A 216 18.44 6.32 12.75
C LYS A 216 17.93 7.07 11.52
N ARG A 217 16.97 6.48 10.79
CA ARG A 217 16.29 7.11 9.66
C ARG A 217 14.78 6.88 9.77
N PRO A 218 14.08 7.57 10.70
CA PRO A 218 12.65 7.39 10.88
C PRO A 218 11.87 7.88 9.66
N THR A 219 10.95 7.05 9.16
CA THR A 219 9.97 7.43 8.14
C THR A 219 8.56 7.06 8.56
N SER A 220 7.58 7.72 7.95
CA SER A 220 6.16 7.57 8.23
C SER A 220 5.36 7.44 6.93
N MET A 221 4.03 7.34 7.06
CA MET A 221 3.09 7.40 5.94
C MET A 221 3.41 6.39 4.82
N GLY A 222 3.22 6.77 3.55
CA GLY A 222 3.43 5.91 2.38
C GLY A 222 4.85 5.34 2.29
N ARG A 223 5.84 6.10 2.73
CA ARG A 223 7.25 5.66 2.75
C ARG A 223 7.48 4.56 3.77
N SER A 224 6.90 4.69 4.96
CA SER A 224 6.89 3.61 5.95
C SER A 224 6.16 2.37 5.44
N LEU A 225 5.00 2.55 4.77
CA LEU A 225 4.27 1.43 4.17
C LEU A 225 5.16 0.65 3.17
N VAL A 226 5.81 1.37 2.25
CA VAL A 226 6.71 0.77 1.25
C VAL A 226 7.93 0.13 1.92
N GLY A 227 8.58 0.82 2.86
CA GLY A 227 9.76 0.32 3.56
C GLY A 227 9.48 -0.95 4.37
N GLN A 228 8.35 -1.01 5.07
CA GLN A 228 7.93 -2.20 5.80
C GLN A 228 7.60 -3.38 4.88
N LEU A 229 6.91 -3.14 3.76
CA LEU A 229 6.66 -4.20 2.77
C LEU A 229 7.97 -4.72 2.16
N LEU A 230 8.90 -3.83 1.84
CA LEU A 230 10.21 -4.21 1.32
C LEU A 230 11.01 -5.02 2.35
N SER A 231 10.94 -4.66 3.63
CA SER A 231 11.54 -5.45 4.72
C SER A 231 10.99 -6.88 4.73
N ILE A 232 9.68 -7.06 4.60
CA ILE A 232 9.07 -8.40 4.54
C ILE A 232 9.53 -9.17 3.31
N CYS A 233 9.63 -8.50 2.16
CA CYS A 233 10.12 -9.13 0.92
C CYS A 233 11.57 -9.60 1.07
N ARG A 234 12.44 -8.80 1.71
CA ARG A 234 13.81 -9.19 2.04
C ARG A 234 13.84 -10.42 2.93
N ASP A 235 13.05 -10.41 4.00
CA ASP A 235 13.07 -11.46 5.02
C ASP A 235 12.53 -12.80 4.47
N ASN A 236 11.83 -12.77 3.32
CA ASN A 236 11.43 -13.97 2.58
C ASN A 236 12.56 -14.59 1.72
N GLY A 237 13.68 -13.90 1.52
CA GLY A 237 14.94 -14.46 1.01
C GLY A 237 15.08 -14.65 -0.51
N SER A 238 14.07 -14.34 -1.32
CA SER A 238 14.05 -14.72 -2.75
C SER A 238 13.46 -13.67 -3.70
N ILE A 239 13.72 -12.38 -3.46
CA ILE A 239 13.31 -11.28 -4.35
C ILE A 239 14.51 -10.65 -5.09
N ASP A 240 14.50 -10.75 -6.41
CA ASP A 240 15.38 -10.01 -7.30
C ASP A 240 14.68 -8.73 -7.78
N ILE A 241 15.29 -7.56 -7.56
CA ILE A 241 14.67 -6.26 -7.86
C ILE A 241 15.34 -5.63 -9.08
N TYR A 242 14.58 -5.46 -10.16
CA TYR A 242 15.03 -4.84 -11.40
C TYR A 242 14.40 -3.46 -11.52
N THR A 243 15.11 -2.43 -11.03
CA THR A 243 14.76 -1.02 -11.26
C THR A 243 15.25 -0.54 -12.63
N GLU A 244 14.76 0.64 -13.04
CA GLU A 244 15.05 1.26 -14.33
C GLU A 244 14.73 0.31 -15.50
N THR A 245 13.69 -0.51 -15.33
CA THR A 245 13.33 -1.59 -16.25
C THR A 245 11.86 -1.49 -16.61
N GLU A 246 11.58 -1.34 -17.90
CA GLU A 246 10.25 -1.10 -18.43
C GLU A 246 9.64 -2.39 -18.99
N LEU A 247 8.34 -2.60 -18.74
CA LEU A 247 7.57 -3.65 -19.39
C LEU A 247 7.27 -3.24 -20.84
N VAL A 248 7.69 -4.05 -21.80
CA VAL A 248 7.45 -3.79 -23.24
C VAL A 248 6.27 -4.59 -23.76
N GLY A 249 6.07 -5.81 -23.26
CA GLY A 249 4.97 -6.65 -23.72
C GLY A 249 4.86 -7.96 -22.98
N LEU A 250 3.69 -8.57 -23.06
CA LEU A 250 3.44 -9.89 -22.52
C LEU A 250 3.95 -10.96 -23.49
N TRP A 251 4.61 -11.97 -22.94
CA TRP A 251 5.04 -13.13 -23.71
C TRP A 251 3.98 -14.22 -23.62
N HIS A 252 3.31 -14.47 -24.75
CA HIS A 252 2.28 -15.50 -24.87
C HIS A 252 2.83 -16.79 -25.45
N LYS A 253 2.32 -17.91 -24.96
CA LYS A 253 2.48 -19.24 -25.55
C LYS A 253 1.18 -20.03 -25.34
N ASP A 254 0.64 -20.59 -26.42
CA ASP A 254 -0.58 -21.42 -26.39
C ASP A 254 -1.79 -20.74 -25.70
N GLY A 255 -1.97 -19.43 -25.94
CA GLY A 255 -3.04 -18.64 -25.35
C GLY A 255 -2.81 -18.20 -23.90
N ALA A 256 -1.74 -18.65 -23.24
CA ALA A 256 -1.39 -18.29 -21.86
C ALA A 256 -0.22 -17.29 -21.82
N VAL A 257 -0.21 -16.42 -20.81
CA VAL A 257 0.95 -15.57 -20.50
C VAL A 257 1.99 -16.41 -19.77
N VAL A 258 3.18 -16.55 -20.34
CA VAL A 258 4.29 -17.35 -19.79
C VAL A 258 5.45 -16.49 -19.28
N GLY A 259 5.33 -15.18 -19.42
CA GLY A 259 6.38 -14.24 -19.05
C GLY A 259 6.15 -12.85 -19.65
N VAL A 260 7.21 -12.05 -19.68
CA VAL A 260 7.18 -10.72 -20.31
C VAL A 260 8.49 -10.41 -21.03
N SER A 261 8.43 -9.45 -21.94
CA SER A 261 9.59 -8.75 -22.50
C SER A 261 9.83 -7.47 -21.72
N LEU A 262 11.07 -7.28 -21.28
CA LEU A 262 11.53 -6.13 -20.50
C LEU A 262 12.59 -5.34 -21.28
N LYS A 263 12.68 -4.04 -21.00
CA LYS A 263 13.71 -3.16 -21.52
C LYS A 263 14.43 -2.44 -20.39
N LYS A 264 15.76 -2.51 -20.36
CA LYS A 264 16.61 -1.75 -19.44
C LYS A 264 17.62 -0.95 -20.25
N GLY A 265 17.46 0.37 -20.27
CA GLY A 265 18.23 1.24 -21.16
C GLY A 265 18.00 0.88 -22.64
N LYS A 266 19.05 0.41 -23.32
CA LYS A 266 18.99 -0.03 -24.73
C LYS A 266 18.81 -1.55 -24.89
N GLU A 267 18.92 -2.31 -23.81
CA GLU A 267 18.83 -3.77 -23.85
C GLU A 267 17.40 -4.23 -23.66
N THR A 268 16.98 -5.19 -24.48
CA THR A 268 15.70 -5.89 -24.35
C THR A 268 15.98 -7.35 -24.04
N PHE A 269 15.25 -7.91 -23.09
CA PHE A 269 15.38 -9.31 -22.68
C PHE A 269 14.04 -9.87 -22.21
N LYS A 270 13.92 -11.20 -22.12
CA LYS A 270 12.69 -11.86 -21.68
C LYS A 270 12.83 -12.45 -20.30
N VAL A 271 11.75 -12.41 -19.55
CA VAL A 271 11.62 -13.10 -18.26
C VAL A 271 10.46 -14.07 -18.34
N ARG A 272 10.75 -15.36 -18.17
CA ARG A 272 9.75 -16.42 -18.03
C ARG A 272 9.27 -16.49 -16.58
N ALA A 273 7.96 -16.55 -16.39
CA ALA A 273 7.31 -16.74 -15.09
C ALA A 273 6.61 -18.10 -15.06
N LEU A 274 7.01 -18.97 -14.14
CA LEU A 274 6.50 -20.35 -14.11
C LEU A 274 5.08 -20.47 -13.53
N ARG A 275 4.70 -19.55 -12.63
CA ARG A 275 3.40 -19.57 -11.94
C ARG A 275 2.49 -18.41 -12.33
N GLY A 276 3.05 -17.31 -12.82
CA GLY A 276 2.26 -16.21 -13.34
C GLY A 276 2.94 -14.85 -13.25
N VAL A 277 2.28 -13.86 -13.85
CA VAL A 277 2.69 -12.46 -13.88
C VAL A 277 1.65 -11.62 -13.14
N LEU A 278 2.08 -10.81 -12.18
CA LEU A 278 1.25 -9.79 -11.52
C LEU A 278 1.58 -8.43 -12.09
N LEU A 279 0.62 -7.81 -12.79
CA LEU A 279 0.71 -6.43 -13.24
C LEU A 279 0.15 -5.51 -12.16
N ALA A 280 1.01 -4.67 -11.60
CA ALA A 280 0.74 -3.73 -10.52
C ALA A 280 1.34 -2.35 -10.83
N THR A 281 1.25 -1.92 -12.10
CA THR A 281 1.96 -0.77 -12.67
C THR A 281 1.34 0.59 -12.41
N GLY A 282 0.18 0.65 -11.73
CA GLY A 282 -0.54 1.90 -11.48
C GLY A 282 -1.57 2.23 -12.55
N ASP A 283 -1.92 3.51 -12.64
CA ASP A 283 -2.87 4.09 -13.60
C ASP A 283 -2.20 4.50 -14.92
N LEU A 284 -2.99 5.04 -15.85
CA LEU A 284 -2.58 5.37 -17.22
C LEU A 284 -1.94 6.77 -17.37
N ASP A 285 -1.51 7.40 -16.28
CA ASP A 285 -0.97 8.77 -16.28
C ASP A 285 0.50 8.87 -16.74
#